data_AF-A0A7M4CJJ4-F1
#
_entry.id   AF-A0A7M4CJJ4-F1
#
_cell.length_a   1.000
_cell.length_b   1.000
_cell.length_c   1.000
_cell.angle_alpha   90.00
_cell.angle_beta   90.00
_cell.angle_gamma   90.00
#
_symmetry.space_group_name_H-M   'P 1'
#
loop_
_entity.id
_entity.type
_entity.pdbx_description
1 polymer ?
#
loop_
_entity_poly.entity_id
_entity_poly.type
_entity_poly.pdbx_seq_one_letter_code
_entity_poly.pdbx_strand_id
1 'polypeptide(L)'
;MAIGALALSPSFAGDVYAYTADTTNASNTITATPLKQGVTVVVKVNDVVHENGTAATWQEGVNTVEATVKYGTTTKIYTATVTKS
;
A
#
# COMPACT_ATOMS: atom_id res chain seq x y z
N MET A 1 -4.64 4.34 -2.59
CA MET A 1 -3.29 3.78 -2.43
C MET A 1 -2.75 3.52 -3.81
N ALA A 2 -1.51 3.88 -4.07
CA ALA A 2 -0.79 3.57 -5.30
C ALA A 2 0.59 3.01 -4.96
N ILE A 3 1.08 2.13 -5.82
CA ILE A 3 2.40 1.50 -5.70
C ILE A 3 3.14 1.80 -7.01
N GLY A 4 3.85 2.93 -7.05
CA GLY A 4 4.45 3.47 -8.28
C GLY A 4 3.42 3.56 -9.41
N ALA A 5 3.75 2.95 -10.54
CA ALA A 5 2.88 2.83 -11.72
C ALA A 5 2.19 1.46 -11.82
N LEU A 6 2.24 0.61 -10.77
CA LEU A 6 1.62 -0.71 -10.81
C LEU A 6 0.10 -0.60 -10.87
N ALA A 7 -0.52 -1.41 -11.73
CA ALA A 7 -1.96 -1.58 -11.76
C ALA A 7 -2.37 -2.52 -10.62
N LEU A 8 -3.19 -2.01 -9.70
CA LEU A 8 -3.80 -2.84 -8.66
C LEU A 8 -5.01 -3.59 -9.23
N SER A 9 -5.18 -4.85 -8.83
CA SER A 9 -6.35 -5.67 -9.11
C SER A 9 -7.08 -6.02 -7.80
N PRO A 10 -8.36 -5.61 -7.65
CA PRO A 10 -9.10 -4.70 -8.53
C PRO A 10 -8.50 -3.28 -8.53
N SER A 11 -8.94 -2.43 -9.47
CA SER A 11 -8.53 -1.02 -9.48
C SER A 11 -8.84 -0.36 -8.13
N PHE A 12 -7.95 0.51 -7.65
CA PHE A 12 -8.08 1.10 -6.32
C PHE A 12 -9.45 1.77 -6.10
N ALA A 13 -10.13 1.37 -5.02
CA ALA A 13 -11.40 1.95 -4.58
C ALA A 13 -11.44 2.05 -3.05
N GLY A 14 -11.99 3.13 -2.48
CA GLY A 14 -11.93 3.40 -1.04
C GLY A 14 -12.74 2.46 -0.14
N ASP A 15 -13.52 1.57 -0.74
CA ASP A 15 -14.33 0.52 -0.12
C ASP A 15 -13.81 -0.89 -0.42
N VAL A 16 -12.74 -1.03 -1.20
CA VAL A 16 -12.01 -2.28 -1.41
C VAL A 16 -10.77 -2.31 -0.52
N TYR A 17 -10.58 -3.41 0.20
CA TYR A 17 -9.54 -3.55 1.22
C TYR A 17 -8.43 -4.54 0.87
N ALA A 18 -8.56 -5.29 -0.23
CA ALA A 18 -7.58 -6.27 -0.68
C ALA A 18 -7.27 -6.07 -2.16
N TYR A 19 -5.98 -6.10 -2.49
CA TYR A 19 -5.46 -5.85 -3.83
C TYR A 19 -4.31 -6.80 -4.15
N THR A 20 -4.09 -7.05 -5.44
CA THR A 20 -2.89 -7.71 -5.95
C THR A 20 -2.22 -6.85 -7.01
N ALA A 21 -0.91 -7.00 -7.16
CA ALA A 21 -0.13 -6.43 -8.26
C ALA A 21 1.12 -7.29 -8.51
N ASP A 22 1.66 -7.20 -9.71
CA ASP A 22 2.92 -7.86 -10.09
C ASP A 22 3.95 -6.79 -10.50
N THR A 23 5.23 -7.06 -10.26
CA THR A 23 6.32 -6.14 -10.61
C THR A 23 7.59 -6.88 -10.94
N THR A 24 8.38 -6.34 -11.87
CA THR A 24 9.78 -6.75 -12.08
C THR A 24 10.77 -5.73 -11.52
N ASN A 25 10.27 -4.63 -10.95
CA ASN A 25 11.11 -3.57 -10.41
C ASN A 25 11.74 -4.02 -9.09
N ALA A 26 12.95 -3.54 -8.80
CA ALA A 26 13.56 -3.73 -7.48
C ALA A 26 12.85 -2.94 -6.37
N SER A 27 12.24 -1.81 -6.72
CA SER A 27 11.51 -0.96 -5.79
C SER A 27 10.39 -0.17 -6.48
N ASN A 28 9.39 0.24 -5.69
CA ASN A 28 8.35 1.18 -6.11
C ASN A 28 8.00 2.14 -4.97
N THR A 29 7.70 3.40 -5.29
CA THR A 29 7.22 4.38 -4.31
C THR A 29 5.79 4.08 -3.90
N ILE A 30 5.55 3.92 -2.59
CA ILE A 30 4.21 3.68 -2.07
C ILE A 30 3.60 5.02 -1.65
N THR A 31 2.41 5.33 -2.16
CA THR A 31 1.65 6.51 -1.76
C THR A 31 0.25 6.15 -1.29
N ALA A 32 -0.07 6.58 -0.07
CA ALA A 32 -1.39 6.50 0.51
C ALA A 32 -1.84 7.91 0.86
N THR A 33 -2.67 8.50 -0.01
CA THR A 33 -3.20 9.85 0.16
C THR A 33 -4.54 9.81 0.89
N PRO A 34 -4.65 10.40 2.09
CA PRO A 34 -5.94 10.52 2.75
C PRO A 34 -6.88 11.50 2.02
N LEU A 35 -8.17 11.17 1.99
CA LEU A 35 -9.21 12.01 1.36
C LEU A 35 -9.76 13.11 2.28
N LYS A 36 -9.49 13.03 3.58
CA LYS A 36 -9.97 13.98 4.59
C LYS A 36 -8.79 14.52 5.39
N GLN A 37 -8.90 15.77 5.85
CA GLN A 37 -7.96 16.31 6.84
C GLN A 37 -8.13 15.61 8.19
N GLY A 38 -7.06 15.57 8.98
CA GLY A 38 -7.05 14.90 10.31
C GLY A 38 -7.04 13.37 10.24
N VAL A 39 -6.78 12.80 9.06
CA VAL A 39 -6.57 11.36 8.88
C VAL A 39 -5.11 11.01 9.10
N THR A 40 -4.85 9.99 9.90
CA THR A 40 -3.51 9.42 10.07
C THR A 40 -3.37 8.20 9.16
N VAL A 41 -2.23 8.09 8.48
CA VAL A 41 -1.90 6.94 7.63
C VAL A 41 -0.58 6.34 8.10
N VAL A 42 -0.60 5.03 8.34
CA VAL A 42 0.60 4.23 8.63
C VAL A 42 0.72 3.19 7.54
N VAL A 43 1.88 3.14 6.88
CA VAL A 43 2.19 2.11 5.89
C VAL A 43 3.18 1.13 6.48
N LYS A 44 2.97 -0.15 6.21
CA LYS A 44 3.94 -1.22 6.45
C LYS A 44 4.20 -1.98 5.17
N VAL A 45 5.45 -2.41 5.00
CA VAL A 45 5.87 -3.32 3.94
C VAL A 45 6.48 -4.54 4.62
N ASN A 46 5.96 -5.73 4.36
CA ASN A 46 6.37 -6.97 5.00
C ASN A 46 6.43 -6.84 6.54
N ASP A 47 5.36 -6.30 7.12
CA ASP A 47 5.20 -6.01 8.56
C ASP A 47 6.15 -4.95 9.16
N VAL A 48 7.06 -4.36 8.37
CA VAL A 48 7.97 -3.30 8.80
C VAL A 48 7.38 -1.93 8.45
N VAL A 49 7.43 -0.98 9.39
CA VAL A 49 6.96 0.40 9.15
C VAL A 49 7.74 1.01 7.98
N HIS A 50 6.99 1.54 7.02
CA HIS A 50 7.52 2.17 5.82
C HIS A 50 7.05 3.62 5.75
N GLU A 51 7.95 4.51 5.34
CA GLU A 51 7.62 5.92 5.21
C GLU A 51 6.75 6.15 3.96
N ASN A 52 5.51 6.62 4.16
CA ASN A 52 4.60 6.93 3.07
C ASN A 52 5.20 8.00 2.14
N GLY A 53 5.15 7.76 0.84
CA GLY A 53 5.76 8.63 -0.17
C GLY A 53 7.20 8.26 -0.54
N THR A 54 7.77 7.22 0.06
CA THR A 54 9.14 6.75 -0.24
C THR A 54 9.15 5.39 -0.95
N ALA A 55 10.28 5.06 -1.57
CA ALA A 55 10.47 3.80 -2.29
C ALA A 55 10.60 2.61 -1.35
N ALA A 56 9.75 1.60 -1.53
CA ALA A 56 9.86 0.31 -0.87
C ALA A 56 10.65 -0.66 -1.75
N THR A 57 11.62 -1.37 -1.17
CA THR A 57 12.40 -2.41 -1.85
C THR A 57 11.71 -3.76 -1.71
N TRP A 58 11.58 -4.49 -2.82
CA TRP A 58 10.88 -5.76 -2.86
C TRP A 58 11.82 -6.95 -2.69
N GLN A 59 11.37 -7.92 -1.90
CA GLN A 59 11.93 -9.26 -1.86
C GLN A 59 11.45 -10.03 -3.08
N GLU A 60 12.21 -11.03 -3.52
CA GLU A 60 11.75 -11.92 -4.58
C GLU A 60 10.51 -12.70 -4.13
N GLY A 61 9.52 -12.86 -5.01
CA GLY A 61 8.24 -13.46 -4.67
C GLY A 61 7.28 -12.49 -3.98
N VAL A 62 6.55 -13.00 -2.99
CA VAL A 62 5.40 -12.29 -2.41
C VAL A 62 5.84 -11.26 -1.37
N ASN A 63 5.35 -10.02 -1.54
CA ASN A 63 5.50 -8.93 -0.58
C ASN A 63 4.11 -8.41 -0.18
N THR A 64 3.96 -7.95 1.05
CA THR A 64 2.72 -7.37 1.56
C THR A 64 2.90 -5.88 1.84
N VAL A 65 1.92 -5.09 1.43
CA VAL A 65 1.79 -3.68 1.78
C VAL A 65 0.52 -3.50 2.57
N GLU A 66 0.61 -3.02 3.79
CA GLU A 66 -0.53 -2.67 4.63
C GLU A 66 -0.58 -1.17 4.84
N ALA A 67 -1.68 -0.53 4.45
CA ALA A 67 -1.97 0.87 4.75
C ALA A 67 -3.10 0.95 5.78
N THR A 68 -2.77 1.29 7.01
CA THR A 68 -3.73 1.58 8.08
C THR A 68 -4.11 3.05 8.03
N VAL A 69 -5.39 3.34 7.83
CA VAL A 69 -5.97 4.68 7.73
C VAL A 69 -6.92 4.90 8.90
N LYS A 70 -6.63 5.89 9.74
CA LYS A 70 -7.41 6.21 10.95
C LYS A 70 -8.00 7.61 10.87
N TYR A 71 -9.30 7.72 11.16
CA TYR A 71 -10.02 8.98 11.31
C TYR A 71 -10.89 8.93 12.56
N GLY A 72 -10.50 9.68 13.60
CA GLY A 72 -11.13 9.57 14.91
C GLY A 72 -11.05 8.14 15.47
N THR A 73 -12.22 7.51 15.67
CA THR A 73 -12.35 6.12 16.14
C THR A 73 -12.46 5.10 15.01
N THR A 74 -12.60 5.54 13.75
CA THR A 74 -12.72 4.65 12.60
C THR A 74 -11.34 4.26 12.08
N THR A 75 -11.12 2.97 11.90
CA THR A 75 -9.90 2.41 11.30
C THR A 75 -10.26 1.61 10.06
N LYS A 76 -9.53 1.83 8.97
CA LYS A 76 -9.59 1.04 7.75
C LYS A 76 -8.19 0.51 7.44
N ILE A 77 -8.10 -0.74 7.01
CA ILE A 77 -6.85 -1.37 6.63
C ILE A 77 -6.97 -1.79 5.16
N TYR A 78 -6.02 -1.36 4.34
CA TYR A 78 -5.92 -1.73 2.94
C TYR A 78 -4.67 -2.59 2.76
N THR A 79 -4.82 -3.77 2.18
CA THR A 79 -3.73 -4.71 1.95
C THR A 79 -3.50 -4.89 0.46
N ALA A 80 -2.26 -4.72 0.01
CA ALA A 80 -1.85 -5.11 -1.34
C ALA A 80 -0.78 -6.19 -1.28
N THR A 81 -1.00 -7.26 -2.03
CA THR A 81 -0.01 -8.32 -2.27
C THR A 81 0.73 -8.01 -3.56
N VAL A 82 2.02 -7.72 -3.47
CA VAL A 82 2.88 -7.43 -4.62
C VAL A 82 3.78 -8.63 -4.87
N THR A 83 3.64 -9.28 -6.02
CA THR A 83 4.52 -10.39 -6.42
C THR A 83 5.65 -9.84 -7.29
N LYS A 84 6.89 -10.05 -6.86
CA LYS A 84 8.08 -9.78 -7.65
C LYS A 84 8.58 -11.06 -8.34
N SER A 85 8.88 -10.94 -9.62
CA SER A 85 9.40 -12.01 -10.49
C SER A 85 10.56 -11.53 -11.36
#